data_AF-A0A1P8Q5F4-F1
#
_entry.id   AF-A0A1P8Q5F4-F1
#
_cell.length_a   1.000
_cell.length_b   1.000
_cell.length_c   1.000
_cell.angle_alpha   90.00
_cell.angle_beta   90.00
_cell.angle_gamma   90.00
#
_symmetry.space_group_name_H-M   'P 1'
#
loop_
_entity.id
_entity.type
_entity.pdbx_description
1 polymer ?
#
loop_
_entity_poly.entity_id
_entity_poly.type
_entity_poly.pdbx_seq_one_letter_code
_entity_poly.pdbx_strand_id
1 'polypeptide(L)'
;MAIKTLMLIFIIFLLALAYNLWTHRNRKFLIYSPNENLNLRSIMIITAVLLVLISITGIIIMIVGSKESNFITLILGSVVAAGFSIYLANIGR
;
A
#
# COMPACT_ATOMS: atom_id res chain seq x y z
N MET A 1 10.32 4.46 -22.27
CA MET A 1 8.87 4.18 -22.11
C MET A 1 8.62 3.02 -21.14
N ALA A 2 9.28 1.87 -21.28
CA ALA A 2 9.07 0.69 -20.42
C ALA A 2 9.06 0.97 -18.89
N ILE A 3 10.01 1.75 -18.38
CA ILE A 3 10.07 2.09 -16.94
C ILE A 3 8.82 2.84 -16.47
N LYS A 4 8.31 3.81 -17.25
CA LYS A 4 7.11 4.57 -16.88
C LYS A 4 5.87 3.67 -16.87
N THR A 5 5.77 2.74 -17.81
CA THR A 5 4.69 1.74 -17.84
C THR A 5 4.74 0.85 -16.60
N LEU A 6 5.93 0.35 -16.22
CA LEU A 6 6.11 -0.45 -15.01
C LEU A 6 5.72 0.33 -13.75
N MET A 7 6.13 1.59 -13.65
CA MET A 7 5.77 2.47 -12.53
C MET A 7 4.26 2.69 -12.43
N LEU A 8 3.59 2.92 -13.57
CA LEU A 8 2.14 3.08 -13.60
C LEU A 8 1.44 1.82 -13.08
N ILE A 9 1.86 0.64 -13.55
CA ILE A 9 1.32 -0.65 -13.08
C ILE A 9 1.54 -0.81 -11.57
N PHE A 10 2.75 -0.52 -11.09
CA PHE A 10 3.07 -0.60 -9.66
C PHE A 10 2.18 0.34 -8.82
N ILE A 11 1.99 1.58 -9.25
CA ILE A 11 1.12 2.56 -8.58
C ILE A 11 -0.33 2.05 -8.56
N ILE A 12 -0.82 1.47 -9.66
CA ILE A 12 -2.17 0.87 -9.71
C ILE A 12 -2.29 -0.25 -8.67
N PHE A 13 -1.28 -1.10 -8.52
CA PHE A 13 -1.28 -2.14 -7.49
C PHE A 13 -1.31 -1.56 -6.06
N LEU A 14 -0.53 -0.51 -5.79
CA LEU A 14 -0.56 0.16 -4.47
C LEU A 14 -1.94 0.75 -4.18
N LEU A 15 -2.57 1.40 -5.17
CA LEU A 15 -3.91 1.95 -5.03
C LEU A 15 -4.97 0.85 -4.86
N ALA A 16 -4.86 -0.26 -5.60
CA ALA A 16 -5.76 -1.40 -5.45
C ALA A 16 -5.66 -2.02 -4.04
N LEU A 17 -4.44 -2.16 -3.51
CA LEU A 17 -4.22 -2.61 -2.15
C LEU A 17 -4.79 -1.63 -1.13
N ALA A 18 -4.51 -0.33 -1.29
CA ALA A 18 -5.05 0.71 -0.41
C ALA A 18 -6.58 0.72 -0.39
N TYR A 19 -7.21 0.60 -1.56
CA TYR A 19 -8.65 0.50 -1.70
C TYR A 19 -9.21 -0.74 -1.01
N ASN A 20 -8.54 -1.88 -1.16
CA ASN A 20 -8.95 -3.12 -0.52
C ASN A 20 -8.89 -3.01 1.01
N LEU A 21 -7.78 -2.50 1.56
CA LEU A 21 -7.63 -2.27 2.99
C LEU A 21 -8.65 -1.27 3.53
N TRP A 22 -8.88 -0.17 2.81
CA TRP A 22 -9.85 0.83 3.21
C TRP A 22 -11.27 0.26 3.24
N THR A 23 -11.67 -0.48 2.21
CA THR A 23 -13.03 -1.01 2.08
C THR A 23 -13.33 -2.11 3.11
N HIS A 24 -12.35 -2.94 3.41
CA HIS A 24 -12.49 -4.03 4.38
C HIS A 24 -12.15 -3.64 5.82
N ARG A 25 -11.82 -2.37 6.11
CA ARG A 25 -11.50 -1.91 7.47
C ARG A 25 -12.63 -2.15 8.49
N ASN A 26 -13.87 -2.24 8.03
CA ASN A 26 -15.06 -2.48 8.86
C ASN A 26 -15.78 -3.79 8.48
N ARG A 27 -15.13 -4.69 7.75
CA ARG A 27 -15.69 -5.97 7.28
C ARG A 27 -14.62 -7.05 7.45
N LYS A 28 -14.93 -8.30 7.15
CA LYS A 28 -13.91 -9.34 7.11
C LYS A 28 -12.87 -9.00 6.04
N PHE A 29 -11.61 -9.04 6.41
CA PHE A 29 -10.47 -8.92 5.51
C PHE A 29 -9.77 -10.27 5.48
N LEU A 30 -9.87 -10.99 4.35
CA LEU A 30 -9.45 -12.38 4.26
C LEU A 30 -10.13 -13.24 5.34
N ILE A 31 -9.34 -13.91 6.18
CA ILE A 31 -9.81 -14.71 7.33
C ILE A 31 -9.90 -13.90 8.63
N TYR A 32 -9.51 -12.62 8.61
CA TYR A 32 -9.47 -11.77 9.80
C TYR A 32 -10.72 -10.91 9.94
N SER A 33 -11.10 -10.61 11.19
CA SER A 33 -12.21 -9.72 11.56
C SER A 33 -11.68 -8.39 12.14
N PRO A 34 -11.31 -7.39 11.31
CA PRO A 34 -10.92 -6.05 11.76
C PRO A 34 -11.91 -5.35 12.71
N ASN A 35 -13.20 -5.69 12.63
CA ASN A 35 -14.21 -5.16 13.56
C ASN A 35 -14.02 -5.63 15.00
N GLU A 36 -13.43 -6.80 15.20
CA GLU A 36 -13.20 -7.41 16.51
C GLU A 36 -11.81 -7.05 17.06
N ASN A 37 -10.89 -6.60 16.19
CA ASN A 37 -9.55 -6.18 16.55
C ASN A 37 -9.28 -4.72 16.12
N LEU A 38 -9.46 -3.79 17.07
CA LEU A 38 -9.25 -2.35 16.86
C LEU A 38 -7.83 -1.99 16.39
N ASN A 39 -6.84 -2.82 16.72
CA ASN A 39 -5.45 -2.62 16.29
C ASN A 39 -5.29 -2.97 14.81
N LEU A 40 -5.85 -4.10 14.37
CA LEU A 40 -5.88 -4.49 12.96
C LEU A 40 -6.59 -3.43 12.11
N ARG A 41 -7.74 -2.92 12.58
CA ARG A 41 -8.47 -1.83 11.91
C ARG A 41 -7.61 -0.57 11.76
N SER A 42 -6.96 -0.15 12.84
CA SER A 42 -6.09 1.04 12.83
C SER A 42 -4.93 0.86 11.85
N ILE A 43 -4.29 -0.30 11.84
CA ILE A 43 -3.16 -0.58 10.95
C ILE A 43 -3.61 -0.66 9.50
N MET A 44 -4.75 -1.27 9.18
CA MET A 44 -5.32 -1.25 7.83
C MET A 44 -5.57 0.18 7.32
N ILE A 45 -6.09 1.05 8.18
CA ILE A 45 -6.32 2.47 7.86
C ILE A 45 -4.99 3.19 7.61
N ILE A 46 -4.03 3.06 8.53
CA ILE A 46 -2.71 3.71 8.42
C ILE A 46 -2.00 3.25 7.14
N THR A 47 -1.96 1.94 6.88
CA THR A 47 -1.37 1.38 5.67
C THR A 47 -2.08 1.89 4.41
N ALA A 48 -3.41 1.91 4.38
CA ALA A 48 -4.16 2.43 3.23
C ALA A 48 -3.81 3.90 2.94
N VAL A 49 -3.78 4.75 3.97
CA VAL A 49 -3.42 6.17 3.82
C VAL A 49 -1.98 6.33 3.34
N LEU A 50 -1.02 5.59 3.91
CA LEU A 50 0.38 5.62 3.47
C LEU A 50 0.53 5.20 2.00
N LEU A 51 -0.14 4.13 1.58
CA LEU A 51 -0.10 3.66 0.19
C LEU A 51 -0.68 4.69 -0.79
N VAL A 52 -1.75 5.40 -0.40
CA VAL A 52 -2.31 6.50 -1.20
C VAL A 52 -1.31 7.65 -1.30
N LEU A 53 -0.71 8.08 -0.19
CA LEU A 53 0.31 9.15 -0.20
C LEU A 53 1.50 8.78 -1.08
N ILE A 54 2.02 7.56 -0.95
CA ILE A 54 3.12 7.05 -1.78
C ILE A 54 2.71 7.00 -3.25
N SER A 55 1.47 6.63 -3.55
CA SER A 55 0.95 6.60 -4.93
C SER A 55 0.88 8.00 -5.53
N ILE A 56 0.37 8.99 -4.79
CA ILE A 56 0.32 10.39 -5.22
C ILE A 56 1.74 10.92 -5.46
N THR A 57 2.65 10.72 -4.50
CA THR A 57 4.06 11.10 -4.65
C THR A 57 4.72 10.38 -5.83
N GLY A 58 4.41 9.09 -6.03
CA GLY A 58 4.89 8.29 -7.15
C GLY A 58 4.45 8.81 -8.51
N ILE A 59 3.20 9.28 -8.63
CA ILE A 59 2.70 9.93 -9.85
C ILE A 59 3.49 11.22 -10.13
N ILE A 60 3.70 12.05 -9.11
CA ILE A 60 4.48 13.29 -9.25
C ILE A 60 5.91 12.95 -9.71
N ILE A 61 6.58 12.03 -9.01
CA ILE A 61 7.94 11.57 -9.35
C ILE A 61 8.02 11.01 -10.78
N MET A 62 7.03 10.24 -11.22
CA MET A 62 7.01 9.67 -12.57
C MET A 62 6.91 10.74 -13.68
N ILE A 63 6.30 11.89 -13.38
CA ILE A 63 6.10 12.99 -14.33
C ILE A 63 7.31 13.93 -14.34
N VAL A 64 7.76 14.39 -13.17
CA VAL A 64 8.78 15.46 -13.05
C VAL A 64 10.15 14.98 -12.56
N GLY A 65 10.22 13.77 -11.99
CA GLY A 65 11.41 13.23 -11.36
C GLY A 65 12.37 12.53 -12.33
N SER A 66 13.56 12.21 -11.82
CA SER A 66 14.56 11.42 -12.52
C SER A 66 14.22 9.92 -12.50
N LYS A 67 14.88 9.11 -13.33
CA LYS A 67 14.67 7.65 -13.32
C LYS A 67 15.00 7.05 -11.96
N GLU A 68 16.05 7.54 -11.33
CA GLU A 68 16.55 7.10 -10.04
C GLU A 68 15.56 7.39 -8.92
N SER A 69 14.87 8.53 -8.97
CA SER A 69 13.85 8.89 -7.99
C SER A 69 12.64 7.95 -7.97
N ASN A 70 12.34 7.24 -9.08
CA ASN A 70 11.30 6.21 -9.10
C ASN A 70 11.61 5.01 -8.19
N PHE A 71 12.89 4.71 -7.94
CA PHE A 71 13.26 3.64 -7.00
C PHE A 71 12.81 3.95 -5.58
N ILE A 72 12.74 5.23 -5.20
CA ILE A 72 12.24 5.63 -3.88
C ILE A 72 10.78 5.22 -3.74
N THR A 73 9.95 5.49 -4.75
CA THR A 73 8.54 5.05 -4.76
C THR A 73 8.41 3.53 -4.70
N LEU A 74 9.24 2.81 -5.45
CA LEU A 74 9.25 1.33 -5.45
C LEU A 74 9.59 0.79 -4.06
N ILE A 75 10.68 1.29 -3.46
CA ILE A 75 11.14 0.84 -2.14
C ILE A 75 10.10 1.18 -1.07
N LEU A 76 9.63 2.43 -1.01
CA LEU A 76 8.66 2.85 0.00
C LEU A 76 7.34 2.07 -0.12
N GLY A 77 6.79 1.93 -1.33
CA GLY A 77 5.56 1.17 -1.55
C GLY A 77 5.72 -0.29 -1.15
N SER A 78 6.85 -0.91 -1.51
CA SER A 78 7.14 -2.31 -1.18
C SER A 78 7.32 -2.52 0.32
N VAL A 79 8.03 -1.62 1.01
CA VAL A 79 8.26 -1.69 2.46
C VAL A 79 6.95 -1.55 3.23
N VAL A 80 6.08 -0.60 2.84
CA VAL A 80 4.77 -0.42 3.50
C VAL A 80 3.88 -1.64 3.28
N ALA A 81 3.81 -2.18 2.06
CA ALA A 81 3.03 -3.37 1.77
C ALA A 81 3.57 -4.62 2.49
N ALA A 82 4.90 -4.81 2.50
CA ALA A 82 5.55 -5.92 3.20
C ALA A 82 5.35 -5.81 4.72
N GLY A 83 5.49 -4.61 5.30
CA GLY A 83 5.25 -4.36 6.72
C GLY A 83 3.83 -4.74 7.13
N PHE A 84 2.83 -4.39 6.33
CA PHE A 84 1.45 -4.82 6.54
C PHE A 84 1.30 -6.35 6.45
N SER A 85 1.92 -7.00 5.46
CA SER A 85 1.88 -8.45 5.31
C SER A 85 2.52 -9.18 6.49
N ILE A 86 3.64 -8.68 7.01
CA ILE A 86 4.33 -9.24 8.18
C ILE A 86 3.47 -9.06 9.44
N TYR A 87 2.88 -7.88 9.62
CA TYR A 87 1.96 -7.64 10.73
C TYR A 87 0.79 -8.64 10.73
N LEU A 88 0.18 -8.83 9.56
CA LEU A 88 -0.93 -9.76 9.39
C LEU A 88 -0.51 -11.22 9.70
N ALA A 89 0.68 -11.63 9.25
CA ALA A 89 1.19 -12.97 9.53
C ALA A 89 1.43 -13.22 11.03
N ASN A 90 1.75 -12.16 11.80
CA ASN A 90 2.00 -12.27 13.24
C ASN A 90 0.75 -12.16 14.10
N ILE A 91 -0.37 -11.63 13.60
CA ILE A 91 -1.60 -11.48 14.40
C ILE A 91 -2.36 -12.81 14.57
N GLY A 92 -2.06 -13.82 13.75
CA GLY A 92 -2.67 -15.15 13.81
C GLY A 92 -1.85 -16.20 14.57
N ARG A 93 -0.73 -15.80 15.17
CA ARG A 93 0.04 -16.61 16.13
C ARG A 93 -0.33 -16.19 17.54
#